data_AF-A0A1B0C970-F1
#
_entry.id   AF-A0A1B0C970-F1
#
_cell.length_a   1.000
_cell.length_b   1.000
_cell.length_c   1.000
_cell.angle_alpha   90.00
_cell.angle_beta   90.00
_cell.angle_gamma   90.00
#
_symmetry.space_group_name_H-M   'P 1'
#
loop_
_entity.id
_entity.type
_entity.pdbx_description
1 polymer ?
#
loop_
_entity_poly.entity_id
_entity_poly.type
_entity_poly.pdbx_seq_one_letter_code
_entity_poly.pdbx_strand_id
1 'polypeptide(L)'
;MRKTPSPTVTIRVRKEEKSRTVFGPDLNDVRLDPNEGIPRFVVKCIECIELPENIKTNGIYRASGNKVLIEGVRKKMNERHHIRKDLIWTFLEKQDVHTLTGSLKLFFAI
;
A
#
# COMPACT_ATOMS: atom_id res chain seq x y z
N MET A 1 -36.63 27.49 -40.99
CA MET A 1 -36.00 26.18 -40.70
C MET A 1 -35.08 26.35 -39.49
N ARG A 2 -35.49 25.89 -38.29
CA ARG A 2 -34.64 25.98 -37.08
C ARG A 2 -33.74 24.75 -37.06
N LYS A 3 -32.42 24.94 -37.15
CA LYS A 3 -31.43 23.87 -37.00
C LYS A 3 -31.42 23.42 -35.54
N THR A 4 -31.68 22.15 -35.29
CA THR A 4 -31.49 21.53 -33.97
C THR A 4 -29.99 21.40 -33.69
N PRO A 5 -29.53 21.68 -32.45
CA PRO A 5 -28.13 21.47 -32.10
C PRO A 5 -27.85 19.97 -31.96
N SER A 6 -26.72 19.54 -32.52
CA SER A 6 -26.18 18.18 -32.42
C SER A 6 -25.88 17.83 -30.95
N PRO A 7 -26.13 16.59 -30.49
CA PRO A 7 -25.84 16.22 -29.11
C PRO A 7 -24.32 16.18 -28.91
N THR A 8 -23.80 17.07 -28.07
CA THR A 8 -22.42 17.01 -27.57
C THR A 8 -22.26 15.72 -26.79
N VAL A 9 -21.46 14.79 -27.32
CA VAL A 9 -21.04 13.57 -26.63
C VAL A 9 -20.15 13.98 -25.46
N THR A 10 -20.72 14.05 -24.26
CA THR A 10 -19.96 14.22 -23.03
C THR A 10 -19.22 12.92 -22.75
N ILE A 11 -17.95 12.85 -23.15
CA ILE A 11 -17.04 11.78 -22.71
C ILE A 11 -16.92 11.92 -21.20
N ARG A 12 -17.64 11.07 -20.45
CA ARG A 12 -17.42 10.90 -19.02
C ARG A 12 -16.01 10.33 -18.87
N VAL A 13 -15.04 11.18 -18.53
CA VAL A 13 -13.74 10.75 -18.03
C VAL A 13 -14.04 9.82 -16.85
N ARG A 14 -13.82 8.52 -17.03
CA ARG A 14 -13.95 7.55 -15.95
C ARG A 14 -12.94 8.00 -14.90
N LYS A 15 -13.43 8.42 -13.73
CA LYS A 15 -12.58 8.63 -12.56
C LYS A 15 -11.88 7.30 -12.31
N GLU A 16 -10.57 7.23 -12.51
CA GLU A 16 -9.77 6.03 -12.25
C GLU A 16 -10.00 5.64 -10.78
N GLU A 17 -10.72 4.53 -10.57
CA GLU A 17 -10.87 3.97 -9.24
C GLU A 17 -9.53 3.35 -8.88
N LYS A 18 -8.76 4.05 -8.03
CA LYS A 18 -7.58 3.48 -7.39
C LYS A 18 -7.91 2.12 -6.79
N SER A 19 -6.95 1.20 -6.90
CA SER A 19 -7.15 -0.17 -6.43
C SER A 19 -7.58 -0.20 -4.97
N ARG A 20 -8.46 -1.16 -4.67
CA ARG A 20 -8.93 -1.45 -3.31
C ARG A 20 -7.97 -2.34 -2.55
N THR A 21 -6.92 -2.85 -3.20
CA THR A 21 -5.85 -3.66 -2.59
C THR A 21 -4.56 -2.86 -2.52
N VAL A 22 -3.68 -3.26 -1.59
CA VAL A 22 -2.36 -2.67 -1.40
C VAL A 22 -1.31 -3.39 -2.23
N PHE A 23 -1.35 -4.73 -2.30
CA PHE A 23 -0.37 -5.55 -3.03
C PHE A 23 -0.95 -6.10 -4.33
N GLY A 24 -0.15 -6.02 -5.42
CA GLY A 24 -0.45 -6.57 -6.75
C GLY A 24 -0.97 -5.60 -7.83
N PRO A 25 -1.58 -4.44 -7.51
CA PRO A 25 -1.87 -3.41 -8.51
C PRO A 25 -0.62 -2.74 -9.06
N ASP A 26 -0.76 -2.08 -10.22
CA ASP A 26 0.26 -1.15 -10.71
C ASP A 26 0.50 -0.01 -9.71
N LEU A 27 1.72 0.49 -9.63
CA LEU A 27 2.10 1.54 -8.69
C LEU A 27 1.24 2.80 -8.83
N ASN A 28 0.77 3.12 -10.05
CA ASN A 28 -0.12 4.25 -10.31
C ASN A 28 -1.52 4.06 -9.70
N ASP A 29 -1.94 2.81 -9.50
CA ASP A 29 -3.24 2.45 -8.97
C ASP A 29 -3.26 2.33 -7.44
N VAL A 30 -2.09 2.30 -6.79
CA VAL A 30 -1.98 2.18 -5.34
C VAL A 30 -2.37 3.50 -4.65
N ARG A 31 -2.98 3.38 -3.47
CA ARG A 31 -3.30 4.53 -2.64
C ARG A 31 -2.04 5.19 -2.10
N LEU A 32 -1.86 6.46 -2.45
CA LEU A 32 -0.75 7.29 -2.00
C LEU A 32 -1.01 7.87 -0.60
N ASP A 33 0.08 8.13 0.09
CA ASP A 33 0.16 9.02 1.22
C ASP A 33 -0.14 10.46 0.76
N PRO A 34 -1.05 11.20 1.42
CA PRO A 34 -1.39 12.56 1.02
C PRO A 34 -0.25 13.56 1.22
N ASN A 35 0.70 13.28 2.12
CA ASN A 35 1.80 14.20 2.44
C ASN A 35 3.04 13.86 1.62
N GLU A 36 3.36 12.58 1.49
CA GLU A 36 4.59 12.13 0.81
C GLU A 36 4.41 11.91 -0.70
N GLY A 37 3.17 11.72 -1.18
CA GLY A 37 2.90 11.45 -2.60
C GLY A 37 3.35 10.07 -3.09
N ILE A 38 3.80 9.19 -2.19
CA ILE A 38 4.21 7.80 -2.48
C ILE A 38 3.25 6.79 -1.84
N PRO A 39 3.26 5.48 -2.18
CA PRO A 39 2.34 4.52 -1.61
C PRO A 39 2.32 4.53 -0.07
N ARG A 40 1.12 4.62 0.52
CA ARG A 40 0.96 4.73 1.99
C ARG A 40 1.57 3.55 2.74
N PHE A 41 1.54 2.35 2.15
CA PHE A 41 2.17 1.17 2.71
C PHE A 41 3.69 1.33 2.85
N VAL A 42 4.35 1.93 1.86
CA VAL A 42 5.79 2.18 1.87
C VAL A 42 6.15 3.14 3.00
N VAL A 43 5.43 4.26 3.12
CA VAL A 43 5.62 5.23 4.21
C VAL A 43 5.51 4.54 5.57
N LYS A 44 4.43 3.78 5.79
CA LYS A 44 4.20 3.11 7.09
C LYS A 44 5.21 2.01 7.41
N CYS A 45 5.64 1.25 6.41
CA CYS A 45 6.72 0.28 6.62
C CYS A 45 8.04 0.96 6.98
N ILE A 46 8.40 2.05 6.30
CA ILE A 46 9.65 2.78 6.58
C ILE A 46 9.62 3.38 7.99
N GLU A 47 8.53 4.06 8.37
CA GLU A 47 8.35 4.58 9.74
C GLU A 47 8.58 3.50 10.80
N CYS A 48 8.04 2.29 10.61
CA CYS A 48 8.23 1.18 11.55
C CYS A 48 9.67 0.64 11.56
N ILE A 49 10.32 0.55 10.39
CA ILE A 49 11.70 0.04 10.26
C ILE A 49 12.71 1.02 10.89
N GLU A 50 12.45 2.32 10.79
CA GLU A 50 13.32 3.38 11.31
C GLU A 50 13.20 3.61 12.82
N LEU A 51 12.28 2.92 13.50
CA LEU A 51 12.19 2.97 14.97
C LEU A 51 13.53 2.59 15.61
N PRO A 52 13.96 3.28 16.70
CA PRO A 52 15.29 3.10 17.30
C PRO A 52 15.68 1.67 17.66
N GLU A 53 14.70 0.84 18.03
CA GLU A 53 14.85 -0.59 18.32
C GLU A 53 15.01 -1.45 17.07
N ASN A 54 14.35 -1.07 15.97
CA ASN A 54 14.33 -1.84 14.73
C ASN A 54 15.57 -1.54 13.88
N ILE A 55 15.95 -0.26 13.75
CA ILE A 55 17.05 0.19 12.89
C ILE A 55 18.44 -0.31 13.34
N LYS A 56 18.56 -0.74 14.60
CA LYS A 56 19.79 -1.32 15.17
C LYS A 56 19.87 -2.85 15.00
N THR A 57 18.85 -3.48 14.43
CA THR A 57 18.84 -4.93 14.23
C THR A 57 19.94 -5.36 13.25
N ASN A 58 20.62 -6.47 13.53
CA ASN A 58 21.65 -6.97 12.63
C ASN A 58 21.05 -7.50 11.32
N GLY A 59 21.65 -7.12 10.20
CA GLY A 59 21.25 -7.64 8.89
C GLY A 59 19.87 -7.19 8.40
N ILE A 60 19.41 -6.00 8.77
CA ILE A 60 18.19 -5.39 8.21
C ILE A 60 18.25 -5.44 6.67
N TYR A 61 17.12 -5.72 6.03
CA TYR A 61 16.96 -6.01 4.59
C TYR A 61 17.67 -7.26 4.06
N ARG A 62 18.78 -7.71 4.66
CA ARG A 62 19.55 -8.89 4.25
C ARG A 62 18.99 -10.19 4.82
N ALA A 63 18.71 -10.23 6.12
CA ALA A 63 18.12 -11.39 6.77
C ALA A 63 16.68 -11.60 6.27
N SER A 64 16.31 -12.87 6.12
CA SER A 64 14.97 -13.25 5.66
C SER A 64 13.97 -13.19 6.82
N GLY A 65 12.86 -12.50 6.62
CA GLY A 65 11.71 -12.58 7.53
C GLY A 65 10.96 -13.90 7.41
N ASN A 66 10.06 -14.16 8.35
CA ASN A 66 9.22 -15.35 8.33
C ASN A 66 8.22 -15.26 7.17
N LYS A 67 8.30 -16.18 6.21
CA LYS A 67 7.43 -16.20 5.01
C LYS A 67 5.94 -16.20 5.34
N VAL A 68 5.53 -16.91 6.40
CA VAL A 68 4.13 -16.98 6.84
C VAL A 68 3.66 -15.62 7.35
N LEU A 69 4.50 -14.92 8.12
CA LEU A 69 4.17 -13.59 8.63
C LEU A 69 4.15 -12.54 7.52
N ILE A 70 5.09 -12.61 6.58
CA ILE A 70 5.13 -11.74 5.39
C ILE A 70 3.85 -11.88 4.56
N GLU A 71 3.43 -13.12 4.27
CA GLU A 71 2.17 -13.37 3.56
C GLU A 71 0.95 -12.96 4.40
N GLY A 72 1.04 -13.10 5.72
CA GLY A 72 0.05 -12.58 6.68
C GLY A 72 -0.14 -11.07 6.55
N VAL A 73 0.94 -10.30 6.47
CA VAL A 73 0.89 -8.84 6.21
C VAL A 73 0.23 -8.56 4.87
N ARG A 74 0.64 -9.24 3.80
CA ARG A 74 0.04 -9.05 2.46
C ARG A 74 -1.46 -9.29 2.48
N LYS A 75 -1.90 -10.42 3.02
CA LYS A 75 -3.31 -10.77 3.14
C LYS A 75 -4.04 -9.71 3.96
N LYS A 76 -3.48 -9.32 5.10
CA LYS A 76 -4.08 -8.33 6.01
C LYS A 76 -4.25 -6.97 5.34
N MET A 77 -3.27 -6.51 4.58
CA MET A 77 -3.33 -5.22 3.86
C MET A 77 -4.27 -5.25 2.64
N ASN A 78 -4.58 -6.42 2.10
CA ASN A 78 -5.53 -6.59 1.00
C ASN A 78 -6.97 -6.88 1.47
N GLU A 79 -7.24 -6.95 2.77
CA GLU A 79 -8.59 -7.19 3.30
C GLU A 79 -9.53 -6.01 2.99
N ARG A 80 -10.64 -6.29 2.29
CA ARG A 80 -11.58 -5.26 1.80
C ARG A 80 -12.32 -4.48 2.90
N HIS A 81 -12.38 -5.01 4.12
CA HIS A 81 -13.21 -4.52 5.23
C HIS A 81 -12.36 -3.90 6.35
N HIS A 82 -11.71 -2.77 6.08
CA HIS A 82 -11.06 -1.99 7.13
C HIS A 82 -12.08 -1.08 7.79
N ILE A 83 -12.68 -1.55 8.89
CA ILE A 83 -13.65 -0.81 9.73
C ILE A 83 -13.04 0.51 10.24
N ARG A 84 -11.71 0.58 10.37
CA ARG A 84 -10.95 1.80 10.62
C ARG A 84 -9.66 1.78 9.78
N LYS A 85 -9.58 2.68 8.80
CA LYS A 85 -8.45 2.80 7.86
C LYS A 85 -7.12 3.16 8.51
N ASP A 86 -7.14 3.71 9.73
CA ASP A 86 -5.91 4.05 10.45
C ASP A 86 -5.40 2.90 11.31
N LEU A 87 -6.32 2.07 11.84
CA LEU A 87 -5.97 0.96 12.72
C LEU A 87 -5.31 -0.21 11.97
N ILE A 88 -5.49 -0.30 10.65
CA ILE A 88 -4.79 -1.33 9.88
C ILE A 88 -3.28 -1.12 9.90
N TRP A 89 -2.81 0.13 9.98
CA TRP A 89 -1.37 0.43 9.98
C TRP A 89 -0.71 0.08 11.31
N THR A 90 -1.44 0.09 12.42
CA THR A 90 -0.92 -0.40 13.72
C THR A 90 -0.68 -1.92 13.73
N PHE A 91 -1.17 -2.65 12.70
CA PHE A 91 -0.76 -4.04 12.49
C PHE A 91 0.73 -4.14 12.13
N LEU A 92 1.27 -3.17 11.39
CA LEU A 92 2.69 -3.15 10.99
C LEU A 92 3.60 -2.93 12.20
N GLU A 93 3.21 -2.06 13.13
CA GLU A 93 3.94 -1.78 14.38
C GLU A 93 4.15 -3.04 15.24
N LYS A 94 3.32 -4.08 15.06
CA LYS A 94 3.40 -5.35 15.80
C LYS A 94 4.28 -6.41 15.13
N GLN A 95 4.80 -6.12 13.93
CA GLN A 95 5.63 -7.07 13.18
C GLN A 95 7.11 -6.90 13.53
N ASP A 96 7.85 -8.01 13.50
CA ASP A 96 9.30 -7.94 13.61
C ASP A 96 9.91 -7.26 12.37
N VAL A 97 11.10 -6.66 12.53
CA VAL A 97 11.77 -5.90 11.47
C VAL A 97 12.12 -6.73 10.22
N HIS A 98 12.38 -8.03 10.36
CA HIS A 98 12.66 -8.89 9.21
C HIS A 98 11.38 -9.23 8.44
N THR A 99 10.25 -9.37 9.13
CA THR A 99 8.92 -9.42 8.50
C THR A 99 8.59 -8.10 7.80
N LEU A 100 8.82 -6.94 8.45
CA LEU A 100 8.57 -5.63 7.84
C LEU A 100 9.39 -5.40 6.56
N THR A 101 10.71 -5.62 6.63
CA THR A 101 11.60 -5.51 5.46
C THR A 101 11.27 -6.55 4.39
N GLY A 102 10.83 -7.75 4.78
CA GLY A 102 10.32 -8.78 3.88
C GLY A 102 9.05 -8.36 3.15
N SER A 103 8.08 -7.81 3.85
CA SER A 103 6.82 -7.29 3.29
C SER A 103 7.06 -6.09 2.39
N LEU A 104 7.99 -5.19 2.74
CA LEU A 104 8.35 -4.06 1.89
C LEU A 104 9.01 -4.53 0.58
N LYS A 105 9.93 -5.51 0.64
CA LYS A 105 10.50 -6.13 -0.56
C LYS A 105 9.42 -6.80 -1.41
N LEU A 106 8.50 -7.53 -0.76
CA LEU A 106 7.42 -8.21 -1.45
C LEU A 106 6.51 -7.23 -2.19
N PHE A 107 6.23 -6.06 -1.63
CA PHE A 107 5.40 -5.04 -2.28
C PHE A 107 5.93 -4.60 -3.65
N PHE A 108 7.26 -4.50 -3.82
CA PHE A 108 7.87 -4.12 -5.09
C PHE A 108 8.18 -5.32 -6.02
N ALA A 109 8.02 -6.55 -5.55
CA ALA A 109 8.37 -7.75 -6.28
C ALA A 109 7.19 -8.40 -7.02
N ILE A 110 5.94 -8.01 -6.69
CA ILE A 110 4.71 -8.61 -7.24
C ILE A 110 4.03 -7.61 -8.16
#